data_AF-A0A1W6LH44-F1
#
_entry.id   AF-A0A1W6LH44-F1
#
_cell.length_a   1.000
_cell.length_b   1.000
_cell.length_c   1.000
_cell.angle_alpha   90.00
_cell.angle_beta   90.00
_cell.angle_gamma   90.00
#
_symmetry.space_group_name_H-M   'P 1'
#
loop_
_entity.id
_entity.type
_entity.pdbx_description
1 polymer ?
#
loop_
_entity_poly.entity_id
_entity_poly.type
_entity_poly.pdbx_seq_one_letter_code
_entity_poly.pdbx_strand_id
1 'polypeptide(L)'
;MRRAADTTLALRPVVTPDEARRTRAWNVRVATWFDEVWGDEAGTLPSFTWETLSAVPGWAVGTPAELERLALLCGALFAAPALRVCLDAGLLIRVRALVGADALEQVLAVPGLPMQAPTWPQDARAERDTLHAWGGTLLVASVADPRVQATVHRVLDLRSTAADARAVPVSVALRLVRLALGIAGKDSEAVR
;
A
#
# COMPACT_ATOMS: atom_id res chain seq x y z
N MET A 1 27.63 -52.52 -11.66
CA MET A 1 26.91 -51.26 -12.00
C MET A 1 26.58 -50.52 -10.71
N ARG A 2 27.43 -49.57 -10.29
CA ARG A 2 27.14 -48.66 -9.16
C ARG A 2 26.54 -47.38 -9.74
N ARG A 3 25.29 -47.07 -9.41
CA ARG A 3 24.69 -45.75 -9.70
C ARG A 3 25.28 -44.75 -8.71
N ALA A 4 25.93 -43.71 -9.24
CA ALA A 4 26.28 -42.52 -8.47
C ALA A 4 24.97 -41.82 -8.07
N ALA A 5 24.82 -41.54 -6.79
CA ALA A 5 23.75 -40.70 -6.28
C ALA A 5 24.11 -39.24 -6.58
N ASP A 6 23.39 -38.63 -7.51
CA ASP A 6 23.38 -37.18 -7.73
C ASP A 6 22.93 -36.50 -6.43
N THR A 7 23.92 -36.10 -5.63
CA THR A 7 23.71 -35.29 -4.44
C THR A 7 23.82 -33.84 -4.88
N THR A 8 22.74 -33.29 -5.43
CA THR A 8 22.60 -31.85 -5.62
C THR A 8 22.50 -31.22 -4.24
N LEU A 9 23.66 -30.92 -3.65
CA LEU A 9 23.80 -30.19 -2.41
C LEU A 9 23.28 -28.77 -2.69
N ALA A 10 22.00 -28.54 -2.38
CA ALA A 10 21.41 -27.22 -2.43
C ALA A 10 22.20 -26.32 -1.47
N LEU A 11 23.09 -25.49 -2.03
CA LEU A 11 23.82 -24.48 -1.29
C LEU A 11 22.78 -23.59 -0.61
N ARG A 12 22.62 -23.74 0.71
CA ARG A 12 21.82 -22.80 1.50
C ARG A 12 22.45 -21.42 1.32
N PRO A 13 21.67 -20.38 1.00
CA PRO A 13 22.20 -19.03 0.90
C PRO A 13 22.84 -18.65 2.23
N VAL A 14 24.13 -18.26 2.18
CA VAL A 14 24.85 -17.74 3.34
C VAL A 14 24.32 -16.33 3.59
N VAL A 15 23.44 -16.19 4.57
CA VAL A 15 22.97 -14.87 5.03
C VAL A 15 24.10 -14.22 5.81
N THR A 16 24.49 -13.01 5.41
CA THR A 16 25.52 -12.27 6.14
C THR A 16 25.04 -11.87 7.55
N PRO A 17 25.93 -11.72 8.54
CA PRO A 17 25.54 -11.27 9.89
C PRO A 17 24.75 -9.95 9.89
N ASP A 18 25.04 -9.05 8.95
CA ASP A 18 24.37 -7.75 8.81
C ASP A 18 22.97 -7.88 8.20
N GLU A 19 22.77 -8.76 7.23
CA GLU A 19 21.43 -9.10 6.74
C GLU A 19 20.59 -9.74 7.84
N ALA A 20 21.15 -10.70 8.58
CA ALA A 20 20.46 -11.32 9.71
C ALA A 20 20.10 -10.30 10.82
N ARG A 21 20.90 -9.25 11.00
CA ARG A 21 20.59 -8.15 11.93
C ARG A 21 19.45 -7.29 11.40
N ARG A 22 19.49 -6.90 10.11
CA ARG A 22 18.44 -6.11 9.46
C ARG A 22 17.09 -6.83 9.47
N THR A 23 17.06 -8.12 9.12
CA THR A 23 15.85 -8.94 9.17
C THR A 23 15.27 -9.03 10.58
N ARG A 24 16.12 -9.21 11.60
CA ARG A 24 15.65 -9.21 13.01
C ARG A 24 15.07 -7.87 13.43
N ALA A 25 15.74 -6.77 13.11
CA ALA A 25 15.25 -5.42 13.42
C ALA A 25 13.91 -5.13 12.71
N TRP A 26 13.77 -5.54 11.46
CA TRP A 26 12.51 -5.45 10.72
C TRP A 26 11.38 -6.24 11.41
N ASN A 27 11.62 -7.50 11.73
CA ASN A 27 10.60 -8.35 12.35
C ASN A 27 10.18 -7.86 13.73
N VAL A 28 11.11 -7.31 14.52
CA VAL A 28 10.79 -6.64 15.79
C VAL A 28 9.88 -5.44 15.54
N ARG A 29 10.22 -4.56 14.58
CA ARG A 29 9.39 -3.40 14.24
C ARG A 29 7.98 -3.80 13.81
N VAL A 30 7.85 -4.82 12.97
CA VAL A 30 6.56 -5.35 12.54
C VAL A 30 5.76 -5.89 13.73
N ALA A 31 6.40 -6.66 14.61
CA ALA A 31 5.75 -7.20 15.79
C ALA A 31 5.25 -6.09 16.73
N THR A 32 6.07 -5.05 16.98
CA THR A 32 5.67 -3.87 17.76
C THR A 32 4.48 -3.16 17.13
N TRP A 33 4.49 -2.95 15.81
CA TRP A 33 3.36 -2.34 15.12
C TRP A 33 2.06 -3.14 15.26
N PHE A 34 2.12 -4.47 15.19
CA PHE A 34 0.94 -5.29 15.47
C PHE A 34 0.45 -5.16 16.91
N ASP A 35 1.37 -5.14 17.88
CA ASP A 35 1.06 -4.95 19.29
C ASP A 35 0.42 -3.57 19.55
N GLU A 36 0.91 -2.51 18.92
CA GLU A 36 0.31 -1.17 19.02
C GLU A 36 -1.11 -1.11 18.45
N VAL A 37 -1.40 -1.89 17.41
CA VAL A 37 -2.73 -1.88 16.74
C VAL A 37 -3.75 -2.80 17.43
N TRP A 38 -3.29 -3.91 18.03
CA TRP A 38 -4.16 -4.97 18.56
C TRP A 38 -3.99 -5.27 20.06
N GLY A 39 -2.95 -4.74 20.72
CA GLY A 39 -2.50 -5.15 22.05
C GLY A 39 -3.52 -4.99 23.19
N ASP A 40 -4.49 -4.09 23.02
CA ASP A 40 -5.59 -3.92 23.99
C ASP A 40 -6.66 -5.02 23.88
N GLU A 41 -6.67 -5.79 22.79
CA GLU A 41 -7.57 -6.91 22.60
C GLU A 41 -6.90 -8.21 23.11
N ALA A 42 -7.08 -8.48 24.39
CA ALA A 42 -6.60 -9.70 25.03
C ALA A 42 -7.08 -10.95 24.27
N GLY A 43 -6.17 -11.58 23.53
CA GLY A 43 -6.39 -12.87 22.86
C GLY A 43 -6.57 -12.85 21.33
N THR A 44 -6.51 -11.69 20.67
CA THR A 44 -6.65 -11.60 19.19
C THR A 44 -5.35 -11.37 18.43
N LEU A 45 -4.18 -11.31 19.09
CA LEU A 45 -2.91 -11.29 18.37
C LEU A 45 -2.81 -12.54 17.48
N PRO A 46 -2.80 -12.41 16.14
CA PRO A 46 -2.66 -13.54 15.26
C PRO A 46 -1.33 -14.25 15.56
N SER A 47 -1.31 -15.58 15.54
CA SER A 47 -0.06 -16.32 15.71
C SER A 47 0.87 -16.07 14.53
N PHE A 48 1.76 -15.09 14.64
CA PHE A 48 2.70 -14.74 13.58
C PHE A 48 3.92 -15.66 13.60
N THR A 49 4.32 -16.14 12.42
CA THR A 49 5.63 -16.77 12.24
C THR A 49 6.64 -15.71 11.81
N TRP A 50 7.93 -16.00 12.00
CA TRP A 50 9.02 -15.17 11.48
C TRP A 50 8.94 -14.95 9.97
N GLU A 51 8.40 -15.93 9.23
CA GLU A 51 8.17 -15.85 7.79
C GLU A 51 7.08 -14.83 7.46
N THR A 52 5.97 -14.81 8.23
CA THR A 52 4.90 -13.82 8.05
C THR A 52 5.41 -12.40 8.31
N LEU A 53 6.18 -12.19 9.39
CA LEU A 53 6.74 -10.87 9.71
C LEU A 53 7.69 -10.36 8.62
N SER A 54 8.48 -11.27 8.03
CA SER A 54 9.42 -10.94 6.97
C SER A 54 8.74 -10.63 5.63
N ALA A 55 7.50 -11.11 5.44
CA ALA A 55 6.70 -10.89 4.23
C ALA A 55 5.86 -9.59 4.28
N VAL A 56 5.80 -8.91 5.44
CA VAL A 56 5.06 -7.65 5.58
C VAL A 56 5.68 -6.58 4.67
N PRO A 57 4.88 -5.88 3.83
CA PRO A 57 5.41 -4.81 3.00
C PRO A 57 5.98 -3.66 3.84
N GLY A 58 7.12 -3.11 3.41
CA GLY A 58 7.80 -2.00 4.08
C GLY A 58 6.90 -0.82 4.44
N TRP A 59 5.97 -0.50 3.53
CA TRP A 59 5.05 0.62 3.67
C TRP A 59 3.96 0.40 4.72
N ALA A 60 3.62 -0.85 5.05
CA ALA A 60 2.51 -1.18 5.96
C ALA A 60 2.80 -0.76 7.40
N VAL A 61 4.08 -0.66 7.78
CA VAL A 61 4.56 -0.30 9.12
C VAL A 61 4.87 1.21 9.22
N GLY A 62 4.22 2.01 8.37
CA GLY A 62 4.24 3.46 8.43
C GLY A 62 3.34 3.99 9.56
N THR A 63 3.54 5.26 9.90
CA THR A 63 2.63 6.01 10.76
C THR A 63 1.25 6.13 10.11
N PRO A 64 0.17 6.37 10.88
CA PRO A 64 -1.16 6.59 10.32
C PRO A 64 -1.20 7.68 9.24
N ALA A 65 -0.45 8.77 9.44
CA ALA A 65 -0.37 9.87 8.46
C ALA A 65 0.35 9.47 7.16
N GLU A 66 1.41 8.65 7.24
CA GLU A 66 2.09 8.13 6.04
C GLU A 66 1.20 7.16 5.26
N LEU A 67 0.47 6.31 5.98
CA LEU A 67 -0.48 5.37 5.38
C LEU A 67 -1.66 6.10 4.75
N GLU A 68 -2.20 7.12 5.40
CA GLU A 68 -3.26 7.97 4.85
C GLU A 68 -2.78 8.70 3.59
N ARG A 69 -1.58 9.30 3.62
CA ARG A 69 -0.99 9.94 2.42
C ARG A 69 -0.84 8.93 1.29
N LEU A 70 -0.33 7.74 1.58
CA LEU A 70 -0.17 6.67 0.59
C LEU A 70 -1.53 6.23 0.02
N ALA A 71 -2.56 6.14 0.87
CA ALA A 71 -3.93 5.85 0.43
C ALA A 71 -4.45 6.96 -0.50
N LEU A 72 -4.33 8.24 -0.15
CA LEU A 72 -4.75 9.33 -1.03
C LEU A 72 -4.04 9.30 -2.39
N LEU A 73 -2.74 9.00 -2.42
CA LEU A 73 -1.97 8.83 -3.65
C LEU A 73 -2.45 7.64 -4.49
N CYS A 74 -2.69 6.49 -3.86
CA CYS A 74 -3.22 5.31 -4.54
C CYS A 74 -4.62 5.58 -5.12
N GLY A 75 -5.48 6.27 -4.36
CA GLY A 75 -6.80 6.70 -4.82
C GLY A 75 -6.70 7.65 -6.00
N ALA A 76 -5.76 8.60 -5.96
CA ALA A 76 -5.55 9.55 -7.06
C ALA A 76 -5.04 8.86 -8.32
N LEU A 77 -4.12 7.89 -8.20
CA LEU A 77 -3.67 7.06 -9.34
C LEU A 77 -4.79 6.23 -9.94
N PHE A 78 -5.65 5.67 -9.11
CA PHE A 78 -6.83 4.93 -9.57
C PHE A 78 -7.82 5.83 -10.31
N ALA A 79 -8.04 7.04 -9.80
CA ALA A 79 -8.96 8.01 -10.38
C ALA A 79 -8.34 8.86 -11.50
N ALA A 80 -7.03 8.76 -11.75
CA ALA A 80 -6.33 9.58 -12.73
C ALA A 80 -6.93 9.56 -14.15
N PRO A 81 -7.44 8.43 -14.70
CA PRO A 81 -8.14 8.44 -15.97
C PRO A 81 -9.35 9.38 -15.97
N ALA A 82 -10.15 9.40 -14.89
CA ALA A 82 -11.28 10.30 -14.73
C ALA A 82 -10.83 11.76 -14.56
N LEU A 83 -9.79 11.98 -13.75
CA LEU A 83 -9.23 13.32 -13.50
C LEU A 83 -8.67 13.98 -14.76
N ARG A 84 -8.05 13.22 -15.67
CA ARG A 84 -7.50 13.74 -16.93
C ARG A 84 -8.55 14.29 -17.89
N VAL A 85 -9.77 13.76 -17.83
CA VAL A 85 -10.89 14.19 -18.68
C VAL A 85 -11.90 15.05 -17.91
N CYS A 86 -11.59 15.40 -16.67
CA CYS A 86 -12.46 16.19 -15.81
C CYS A 86 -12.47 17.65 -16.26
N LEU A 87 -13.67 18.21 -16.46
CA LEU A 87 -13.87 19.63 -16.77
C LEU A 87 -14.18 20.48 -15.52
N ASP A 88 -14.35 19.84 -14.36
CA ASP A 88 -14.58 20.53 -13.08
C ASP A 88 -13.25 20.99 -12.48
N ALA A 89 -12.88 22.24 -12.73
CA ALA A 89 -11.69 22.86 -12.16
C ALA A 89 -11.72 22.90 -10.63
N GLY A 90 -12.91 23.04 -10.02
CA GLY A 90 -13.08 23.05 -8.58
C GLY A 90 -12.70 21.70 -7.97
N LEU A 91 -13.12 20.60 -8.61
CA LEU A 91 -12.72 19.26 -8.22
C LEU A 91 -11.20 19.09 -8.30
N LEU A 92 -10.57 19.47 -9.42
CA LEU A 92 -9.13 19.36 -9.60
C LEU A 92 -8.34 20.15 -8.53
N ILE A 93 -8.81 21.35 -8.16
CA ILE A 93 -8.21 22.15 -7.08
C ILE A 93 -8.32 21.43 -5.73
N ARG A 94 -9.48 20.85 -5.40
CA ARG A 94 -9.65 20.09 -4.13
C ARG A 94 -8.79 18.85 -4.09
N VAL A 95 -8.72 18.07 -5.16
CA VAL A 95 -7.83 16.89 -5.27
C VAL A 95 -6.36 17.31 -5.16
N ARG A 96 -5.96 18.41 -5.81
CA ARG A 96 -4.60 18.98 -5.70
C ARG A 96 -4.24 19.35 -4.26
N ALA A 97 -5.18 19.94 -3.52
CA ALA A 97 -4.97 20.29 -2.12
C ALA A 97 -4.85 19.05 -1.20
N LEU A 98 -5.56 17.96 -1.51
CA LEU A 98 -5.52 16.73 -0.73
C LEU A 98 -4.23 15.92 -0.96
N VAL A 99 -3.82 15.78 -2.22
CA VAL A 99 -2.72 14.89 -2.62
C VAL A 99 -1.37 15.62 -2.65
N GLY A 100 -1.41 16.94 -2.85
CA GLY A 100 -0.23 17.77 -3.11
C GLY A 100 -0.12 18.11 -4.60
N ALA A 101 0.34 19.33 -4.87
CA ALA A 101 0.55 19.87 -6.22
C ALA A 101 1.43 18.96 -7.10
N ASP A 102 2.66 18.75 -6.65
CA ASP A 102 3.68 18.02 -7.40
C ASP A 102 3.31 16.54 -7.55
N ALA A 103 2.73 15.97 -6.50
CA ALA A 103 2.27 14.60 -6.51
C ALA A 103 1.12 14.40 -7.52
N LEU A 104 0.14 15.32 -7.58
CA LEU A 104 -0.94 15.24 -8.55
C LEU A 104 -0.42 15.36 -9.99
N GLU A 105 0.54 16.25 -10.25
CA GLU A 105 1.17 16.36 -11.58
C GLU A 105 1.86 15.06 -11.98
N GLN A 106 2.60 14.43 -11.06
CA GLN A 106 3.21 13.12 -11.29
C GLN A 106 2.16 12.03 -11.55
N VAL A 107 1.08 11.99 -10.77
CA VAL A 107 -0.05 11.07 -10.94
C VAL A 107 -0.65 11.21 -12.34
N LEU A 108 -0.94 12.43 -12.77
CA LEU A 108 -1.55 12.71 -14.07
C LEU A 108 -0.59 12.42 -15.23
N ALA A 109 0.73 12.43 -15.00
CA ALA A 109 1.73 12.08 -16.01
C ALA A 109 1.93 10.56 -16.20
N VAL A 110 1.44 9.68 -15.30
CA VAL A 110 1.72 8.24 -15.38
C VAL A 110 1.06 7.57 -16.61
N PRO A 111 1.82 7.01 -17.55
CA PRO A 111 1.24 6.32 -18.71
C PRO A 111 0.67 4.93 -18.35
N GLY A 112 -0.31 4.46 -19.12
CA GLY A 112 -0.82 3.09 -19.07
C GLY A 112 -1.50 2.70 -17.75
N LEU A 113 -2.19 3.65 -17.12
CA LEU A 113 -3.09 3.40 -15.99
C LEU A 113 -4.31 2.59 -16.43
N PRO A 114 -4.99 1.87 -15.51
CA PRO A 114 -6.19 1.12 -15.84
C PRO A 114 -7.22 2.00 -16.56
N MET A 115 -7.79 1.49 -17.65
CA MET A 115 -8.70 2.27 -18.50
C MET A 115 -10.08 2.50 -17.87
N GLN A 116 -10.48 1.66 -16.92
CA GLN A 116 -11.75 1.85 -16.21
C GLN A 116 -11.62 3.02 -15.25
N ALA A 117 -12.11 4.18 -15.70
CA ALA A 117 -12.30 5.34 -14.86
C ALA A 117 -13.35 5.02 -13.79
N PRO A 118 -13.05 5.17 -12.49
CA PRO A 118 -14.09 5.06 -11.48
C PRO A 118 -15.10 6.19 -11.63
N THR A 119 -16.34 5.95 -11.21
CA THR A 119 -17.36 6.99 -11.21
C THR A 119 -17.11 7.89 -10.02
N TRP A 120 -16.88 9.18 -10.26
CA TRP A 120 -16.72 10.13 -9.16
C TRP A 120 -18.07 10.36 -8.48
N PRO A 121 -18.17 10.23 -7.14
CA PRO A 121 -19.41 10.49 -6.43
C PRO A 121 -19.80 11.96 -6.55
N GLN A 122 -21.09 12.24 -6.71
CA GLN A 122 -21.57 13.60 -6.95
C GLN A 122 -21.57 14.51 -5.71
N ASP A 123 -21.25 13.97 -4.53
CA ASP A 123 -21.19 14.74 -3.29
C ASP A 123 -19.79 15.37 -3.10
N ALA A 124 -19.74 16.71 -3.16
CA ALA A 124 -18.52 17.52 -3.08
C ALA A 124 -17.89 17.62 -1.67
N ARG A 125 -18.43 16.90 -0.67
CA ARG A 125 -17.77 16.71 0.64
C ARG A 125 -17.06 15.37 0.76
N ALA A 126 -17.16 14.52 -0.26
CA ALA A 126 -16.70 13.14 -0.20
C ALA A 126 -15.34 12.90 -0.87
N GLU A 127 -14.63 13.89 -1.42
CA GLU A 127 -13.41 13.63 -2.23
C GLU A 127 -12.30 12.97 -1.42
N ARG A 128 -12.01 13.48 -0.22
CA ARG A 128 -11.01 12.87 0.67
C ARG A 128 -11.39 11.44 0.99
N ASP A 129 -12.62 11.24 1.48
CA ASP A 129 -13.11 9.93 1.90
C ASP A 129 -13.16 8.95 0.73
N THR A 130 -13.48 9.42 -0.47
CA THR A 130 -13.53 8.62 -1.70
C THR A 130 -12.13 8.20 -2.13
N LEU A 131 -11.20 9.15 -2.23
CA LEU A 131 -9.80 8.84 -2.57
C LEU A 131 -9.17 7.92 -1.53
N HIS A 132 -9.44 8.18 -0.26
CA HIS A 132 -8.97 7.37 0.84
C HIS A 132 -9.55 5.96 0.81
N ALA A 133 -10.85 5.80 0.55
CA ALA A 133 -11.50 4.50 0.42
C ALA A 133 -10.98 3.71 -0.79
N TRP A 134 -10.83 4.33 -1.96
CA TRP A 134 -10.25 3.69 -3.14
C TRP A 134 -8.80 3.25 -2.87
N GLY A 135 -7.98 4.17 -2.38
CA GLY A 135 -6.58 3.91 -2.12
C GLY A 135 -6.33 2.90 -1.02
N GLY A 136 -7.06 2.99 0.09
CA GLY A 136 -7.00 2.01 1.17
C GLY A 136 -7.44 0.63 0.72
N THR A 137 -8.48 0.54 -0.11
CA THR A 137 -8.89 -0.74 -0.72
C THR A 137 -7.77 -1.34 -1.58
N LEU A 138 -7.06 -0.52 -2.37
CA LEU A 138 -5.92 -0.98 -3.18
C LEU A 138 -4.72 -1.41 -2.33
N LEU A 139 -4.43 -0.68 -1.25
CA LEU A 139 -3.37 -1.04 -0.30
C LEU A 139 -3.67 -2.39 0.34
N VAL A 140 -4.89 -2.58 0.86
CA VAL A 140 -5.32 -3.86 1.43
C VAL A 140 -5.26 -4.97 0.39
N ALA A 141 -5.76 -4.76 -0.83
CA ALA A 141 -5.73 -5.75 -1.90
C ALA A 141 -4.30 -6.13 -2.35
N SER A 142 -3.31 -5.25 -2.13
CA SER A 142 -1.91 -5.50 -2.46
C SER A 142 -1.17 -6.38 -1.45
N VAL A 143 -1.77 -6.61 -0.28
CA VAL A 143 -1.21 -7.43 0.79
C VAL A 143 -1.67 -8.87 0.62
N ALA A 144 -0.75 -9.84 0.64
CA ALA A 144 -1.09 -11.25 0.48
C ALA A 144 -1.64 -11.90 1.77
N ASP A 145 -1.13 -11.49 2.93
CA ASP A 145 -1.51 -12.09 4.22
C ASP A 145 -2.79 -11.44 4.79
N PRO A 146 -3.88 -12.21 5.03
CA PRO A 146 -5.15 -11.66 5.53
C PRO A 146 -5.06 -10.95 6.89
N ARG A 147 -4.08 -11.28 7.72
CA ARG A 147 -3.90 -10.65 9.05
C ARG A 147 -3.26 -9.28 8.90
N VAL A 148 -2.30 -9.17 8.00
CA VAL A 148 -1.72 -7.87 7.61
C VAL A 148 -2.80 -7.02 6.94
N GLN A 149 -3.64 -7.61 6.07
CA GLN A 149 -4.79 -6.92 5.47
C GLN A 149 -5.73 -6.32 6.53
N ALA A 150 -6.13 -7.12 7.53
CA ALA A 150 -7.01 -6.67 8.61
C ALA A 150 -6.39 -5.53 9.43
N THR A 151 -5.08 -5.59 9.65
CA THR A 151 -4.34 -4.56 10.40
C THR A 151 -4.24 -3.26 9.61
N VAL A 152 -3.87 -3.33 8.33
CA VAL A 152 -3.86 -2.17 7.42
C VAL A 152 -5.25 -1.55 7.33
N HIS A 153 -6.30 -2.37 7.20
CA HIS A 153 -7.68 -1.91 7.16
C HIS A 153 -8.09 -1.15 8.44
N ARG A 154 -7.64 -1.63 9.60
CA ARG A 154 -7.90 -0.99 10.90
C ARG A 154 -7.14 0.33 11.06
N VAL A 155 -5.84 0.34 10.73
CA VAL A 155 -5.00 1.55 10.84
C VAL A 155 -5.49 2.66 9.91
N LEU A 156 -5.97 2.29 8.72
CA LEU A 156 -6.57 3.22 7.77
C LEU A 156 -8.02 3.60 8.10
N ASP A 157 -8.61 3.17 9.23
CA ASP A 157 -10.02 3.42 9.59
C ASP A 157 -10.99 3.29 8.40
N LEU A 158 -10.85 2.22 7.60
CA LEU A 158 -11.66 2.06 6.39
C LEU A 158 -13.10 1.71 6.78
N ARG A 159 -13.96 2.73 6.89
CA ARG A 159 -15.39 2.57 7.23
C ARG A 159 -16.17 1.79 6.18
N SER A 160 -15.74 1.86 4.92
CA SER A 160 -16.28 1.04 3.84
C SER A 160 -15.21 0.83 2.76
N THR A 161 -15.21 -0.35 2.16
CA THR A 161 -14.37 -0.65 1.00
C THR A 161 -15.07 -0.17 -0.26
N ALA A 162 -14.35 0.50 -1.15
CA ALA A 162 -14.96 1.01 -2.38
C ALA A 162 -15.15 -0.12 -3.39
N ALA A 163 -16.38 -0.33 -3.85
CA ALA A 163 -16.74 -1.45 -4.73
C ALA A 163 -15.92 -1.45 -6.03
N ASP A 164 -15.72 -0.27 -6.64
CA ASP A 164 -14.91 -0.12 -7.85
C ASP A 164 -13.46 -0.55 -7.64
N ALA A 165 -12.86 -0.18 -6.51
CA ALA A 165 -11.50 -0.56 -6.17
C ALA A 165 -11.37 -2.06 -5.82
N ARG A 166 -12.44 -2.69 -5.29
CA ARG A 166 -12.47 -4.14 -5.02
C ARG A 166 -12.47 -4.99 -6.30
N ALA A 167 -12.99 -4.44 -7.41
CA ALA A 167 -12.98 -5.13 -8.70
C ALA A 167 -11.60 -5.11 -9.39
N VAL A 168 -10.64 -4.33 -8.87
CA VAL A 168 -9.30 -4.20 -9.44
C VAL A 168 -8.49 -5.49 -9.21
N PRO A 169 -7.89 -6.09 -10.26
CA PRO A 169 -7.02 -7.24 -10.09
C PRO A 169 -5.83 -6.94 -9.18
N VAL A 170 -5.42 -7.89 -8.33
CA VAL A 170 -4.30 -7.74 -7.38
C VAL A 170 -3.01 -7.28 -8.08
N SER A 171 -2.74 -7.76 -9.29
CA SER A 171 -1.58 -7.33 -10.08
C SER A 171 -1.61 -5.83 -10.44
N VAL A 172 -2.79 -5.28 -10.70
CA VAL A 172 -3.00 -3.85 -10.96
C VAL A 172 -2.88 -3.07 -9.64
N ALA A 173 -3.48 -3.54 -8.56
CA ALA A 173 -3.34 -2.92 -7.23
C ALA A 173 -1.87 -2.81 -6.81
N LEU A 174 -1.10 -3.90 -6.93
CA LEU A 174 0.34 -3.91 -6.67
C LEU A 174 1.10 -2.90 -7.53
N ARG A 175 0.74 -2.76 -8.81
CA ARG A 175 1.36 -1.78 -9.71
C ARG A 175 1.06 -0.35 -9.26
N LEU A 176 -0.18 -0.05 -8.90
CA LEU A 176 -0.58 1.29 -8.43
C LEU A 176 0.11 1.65 -7.11
N VAL A 177 0.20 0.72 -6.16
CA VAL A 177 0.91 0.93 -4.89
C VAL A 177 2.40 1.20 -5.13
N ARG A 178 3.05 0.46 -6.04
CA ARG A 178 4.47 0.72 -6.40
C ARG A 178 4.68 2.11 -7.00
N LEU A 179 3.76 2.55 -7.87
CA LEU A 179 3.81 3.90 -8.44
C LEU A 179 3.63 4.95 -7.35
N ALA A 180 2.67 4.77 -6.43
CA ALA A 180 2.43 5.68 -5.32
C ALA A 180 3.67 5.81 -4.42
N LEU A 181 4.33 4.70 -4.10
CA LEU A 181 5.59 4.71 -3.32
C LEU A 181 6.71 5.45 -4.04
N GLY A 182 6.82 5.29 -5.37
CA GLY A 182 7.79 6.03 -6.17
C GLY A 182 7.55 7.54 -6.18
N ILE A 183 6.28 7.97 -6.15
CA ILE A 183 5.90 9.40 -6.05
C ILE A 183 6.19 9.92 -4.63
N ALA A 184 5.76 9.20 -3.59
CA ALA A 184 5.98 9.58 -2.19
C ALA A 184 7.48 9.67 -1.82
N GLY A 185 8.31 8.78 -2.38
CA GLY A 185 9.77 8.79 -2.16
C GLY A 185 10.45 10.05 -2.71
N LYS A 186 10.04 10.53 -3.89
CA LYS A 186 10.59 11.74 -4.51
C LYS A 186 10.24 13.00 -3.73
N ASP A 187 9.02 13.08 -3.20
CA ASP A 187 8.59 14.20 -2.35
C ASP A 187 9.41 14.30 -1.06
N SER A 188 9.93 13.17 -0.56
CA SER A 188 10.74 13.12 0.67
C SER A 188 12.21 13.55 0.44
N GLU A 189 12.71 13.42 -0.80
CA GLU A 189 14.05 13.89 -1.17
C GLU A 189 14.08 15.39 -1.44
N ALA A 190 12.98 15.99 -1.90
CA ALA A 190 12.90 17.42 -2.21
C ALA A 190 12.89 18.34 -0.96
N VAL A 191 12.70 17.79 0.24
CA VAL A 191 12.61 18.52 1.52
C VAL A 191 13.89 18.40 2.36
N ARG A 192 14.94 17.71 1.86
CA ARG A 192 16.26 17.61 2.50
C ARG A 192 17.28 18.48 1.78
#